data_AF-A0AAJ2K3M9-F1
#
_entry.id   AF-A0AAJ2K3M9-F1
#
_cell.length_a   1.000
_cell.length_b   1.000
_cell.length_c   1.000
_cell.angle_alpha   90.00
_cell.angle_beta   90.00
_cell.angle_gamma   90.00
#
_symmetry.space_group_name_H-M   'P 1'
#
loop_
_entity.id
_entity.type
_entity.pdbx_description
1 polymer ?
#
loop_
_entity_poly.entity_id
_entity_poly.type
_entity_poly.pdbx_seq_one_letter_code
_entity_poly.pdbx_strand_id
1 'polypeptide(L)'
;MKKIAETKGIRIITLDGLIDTQDASKQAMFGLYAWMYENESQRTSERIKSVFRMKYKYGKFLGAHAPYGYTVHDGKLIMRDDYTVKITKQLQAIDKQIQKQMDIKKNAL
;
A
#
# COMPACT_ATOMS: atom_id res chain seq x y z
N MET A 1 2.45 -22.47 4.37
CA MET A 1 1.66 -22.48 5.62
C MET A 1 1.26 -23.89 6.04
N LYS A 2 0.53 -24.66 5.22
CA LYS A 2 0.11 -26.06 5.50
C LYS A 2 1.25 -26.97 5.99
N LYS A 3 2.32 -27.12 5.19
CA LYS A 3 3.48 -27.98 5.52
C LYS A 3 4.14 -27.66 6.87
N ILE A 4 4.22 -26.37 7.22
CA ILE A 4 4.82 -25.89 8.48
C ILE A 4 3.91 -26.21 9.67
N ALA A 5 2.59 -26.04 9.49
CA ALA A 5 1.61 -26.38 10.52
C ALA A 5 1.59 -27.88 10.80
N GLU A 6 1.58 -28.71 9.75
CA GLU A 6 1.64 -30.18 9.86
C GLU A 6 2.92 -30.67 10.54
N THR A 7 4.08 -30.12 10.16
CA THR A 7 5.38 -30.48 10.74
C THR A 7 5.46 -30.15 12.25
N LYS A 8 4.70 -29.15 12.71
CA LYS A 8 4.65 -28.72 14.10
C LYS A 8 3.44 -29.28 14.87
N GLY A 9 2.65 -30.17 14.26
CA GLY A 9 1.44 -30.73 14.89
C GLY A 9 0.33 -29.69 15.13
N ILE A 10 0.32 -28.59 14.39
CA ILE A 10 -0.67 -27.51 14.53
C ILE A 10 -1.89 -27.84 13.67
N ARG A 11 -3.06 -27.93 14.32
CA ARG A 11 -4.36 -28.08 13.66
C ARG A 11 -4.85 -26.72 13.16
N ILE A 12 -5.33 -26.68 11.92
CA ILE A 12 -5.99 -25.51 11.33
C ILE A 12 -7.47 -25.84 11.20
N ILE A 13 -8.31 -25.00 11.78
CA ILE A 13 -9.77 -25.07 11.68
C ILE A 13 -10.25 -23.69 11.24
N THR A 14 -11.08 -23.62 10.19
CA THR A 14 -11.76 -22.38 9.82
C THR A 14 -13.05 -22.20 10.62
N LEU A 15 -13.45 -20.95 10.84
CA LEU A 15 -14.67 -20.62 11.61
C LEU A 15 -15.95 -21.18 10.97
N ASP A 16 -15.95 -21.36 9.65
CA ASP A 16 -17.04 -21.95 8.89
C ASP A 16 -17.03 -23.50 8.88
N GLY A 17 -16.00 -24.12 9.48
CA GLY A 17 -15.87 -25.57 9.58
C GLY A 17 -15.55 -26.30 8.27
N LEU A 18 -15.33 -25.57 7.17
CA LEU A 18 -15.04 -26.13 5.85
C LEU A 18 -13.62 -26.72 5.76
N ILE A 19 -12.69 -26.16 6.53
CA ILE A 19 -11.32 -26.65 6.63
C ILE A 19 -11.10 -27.18 8.04
N ASP A 20 -10.66 -28.44 8.10
CA ASP A 20 -10.13 -29.06 9.30
C ASP A 20 -8.96 -29.96 8.91
N THR A 21 -7.77 -29.65 9.41
CA THR A 21 -6.58 -30.44 9.11
C THR A 21 -6.45 -31.72 9.94
N GLN A 22 -7.45 -32.10 10.74
CA GLN A 22 -7.54 -33.44 11.34
C GLN A 22 -8.57 -34.35 10.65
N ASP A 23 -9.45 -33.80 9.83
CA ASP A 23 -10.43 -34.55 9.06
C ASP A 23 -9.88 -34.87 7.66
N ALA A 24 -9.65 -36.16 7.38
CA ALA A 24 -9.07 -36.62 6.13
C ALA A 24 -9.90 -36.20 4.89
N SER A 25 -11.22 -36.09 5.02
CA SER A 25 -12.09 -35.66 3.91
C SER A 25 -11.92 -34.17 3.60
N LYS A 26 -11.76 -33.33 4.63
CA LYS A 26 -11.57 -31.88 4.51
C LYS A 26 -10.13 -31.50 4.16
N GLN A 27 -9.15 -32.30 4.58
CA GLN A 27 -7.76 -32.15 4.17
C GLN A 27 -7.57 -32.24 2.65
N ALA A 28 -8.33 -33.11 1.97
CA ALA A 28 -8.27 -33.27 0.51
C ALA A 28 -8.72 -32.00 -0.21
N MET A 29 -9.75 -31.32 0.31
CA MET A 29 -10.30 -30.08 -0.26
C MET A 29 -9.51 -28.82 0.14
N PHE A 30 -8.60 -28.91 1.11
CA PHE A 30 -7.79 -27.78 1.58
C PHE A 30 -7.11 -27.03 0.42
N GLY A 31 -6.52 -27.74 -0.54
CA GLY A 31 -5.80 -27.13 -1.65
C GLY A 31 -6.71 -26.29 -2.53
N LEU A 32 -7.91 -26.79 -2.82
CA LEU A 32 -8.92 -26.09 -3.60
C LEU A 32 -9.43 -24.84 -2.87
N TYR A 33 -9.74 -24.95 -1.56
CA TYR A 33 -10.17 -23.80 -0.77
C TYR A 33 -9.08 -22.74 -0.65
N ALA A 34 -7.84 -23.14 -0.40
CA ALA A 34 -6.70 -22.21 -0.36
C ALA A 34 -6.54 -21.46 -1.68
N TRP A 35 -6.68 -22.14 -2.82
CA TRP A 35 -6.66 -21.51 -4.14
C TRP A 35 -7.83 -20.54 -4.35
N MET A 36 -9.05 -20.94 -3.96
CA MET A 36 -10.24 -20.10 -4.10
C MET A 36 -10.11 -18.80 -3.27
N TYR A 37 -9.66 -18.90 -2.02
CA TYR A 37 -9.46 -17.72 -1.17
C TYR A 37 -8.34 -16.81 -1.67
N GLU A 38 -7.27 -17.38 -2.21
CA GLU A 38 -6.21 -16.60 -2.85
C GLU A 38 -6.73 -15.84 -4.07
N ASN A 39 -7.54 -16.49 -4.92
CA ASN A 39 -8.12 -15.84 -6.09
C ASN A 39 -9.04 -14.67 -5.69
N GLU A 40 -9.87 -14.82 -4.67
CA GLU A 40 -10.73 -13.75 -4.20
C GLU A 40 -9.94 -12.58 -3.57
N SER A 41 -8.85 -12.90 -2.86
CA SER A 41 -7.93 -11.90 -2.32
C SER A 41 -7.25 -11.10 -3.43
N GLN A 42 -6.81 -11.78 -4.51
CA GLN A 42 -6.23 -11.14 -5.68
C GLN A 42 -7.24 -10.22 -6.38
N ARG A 43 -8.47 -10.69 -6.61
CA ARG A 43 -9.56 -9.88 -7.19
C ARG A 43 -9.85 -8.63 -6.37
N THR A 44 -9.89 -8.76 -5.04
CA THR A 44 -10.09 -7.63 -4.13
C THR A 44 -8.94 -6.62 -4.23
N SER A 45 -7.69 -7.11 -4.25
CA SER A 45 -6.51 -6.28 -4.44
C SER A 45 -6.55 -5.52 -5.77
N GLU A 46 -6.94 -6.19 -6.86
CA GLU A 46 -7.07 -5.58 -8.19
C GLU A 46 -8.14 -4.49 -8.23
N ARG A 47 -9.30 -4.73 -7.59
CA ARG A 47 -10.36 -3.72 -7.43
C ARG A 47 -9.84 -2.49 -6.70
N ILE A 48 -9.16 -2.66 -5.58
CA ILE A 48 -8.56 -1.56 -4.80
C ILE A 48 -7.56 -0.79 -5.67
N LYS A 49 -6.62 -1.47 -6.33
CA LYS A 49 -5.65 -0.85 -7.24
C LYS A 49 -6.34 -0.09 -8.37
N SER A 50 -7.46 -0.62 -8.89
CA SER A 50 -8.25 0.04 -9.93
C SER A 50 -8.82 1.37 -9.43
N VAL A 51 -9.34 1.42 -8.20
CA VAL A 51 -9.80 2.67 -7.57
C VAL A 51 -8.66 3.69 -7.45
N PHE A 52 -7.47 3.26 -7.02
CA PHE A 52 -6.31 4.15 -6.96
C PHE A 52 -5.88 4.66 -8.35
N ARG A 53 -5.85 3.80 -9.37
CA ARG A 53 -5.58 4.19 -10.76
C ARG A 53 -6.60 5.18 -11.28
N MET A 54 -7.88 5.00 -10.95
CA MET A 54 -8.95 5.90 -11.32
C MET A 54 -8.77 7.26 -10.64
N LYS A 55 -8.55 7.29 -9.32
CA LYS A 55 -8.26 8.53 -8.57
C LYS A 55 -7.05 9.26 -9.15
N TYR A 56 -5.99 8.54 -9.52
CA TYR A 56 -4.81 9.09 -10.19
C TYR A 56 -5.16 9.74 -11.54
N LYS A 57 -5.94 9.05 -12.39
CA LYS A 57 -6.41 9.59 -13.69
C LYS A 57 -7.22 10.87 -13.53
N TYR A 58 -7.98 11.01 -12.45
CA TYR A 58 -8.74 12.23 -12.13
C TYR A 58 -7.92 13.31 -11.41
N GLY A 59 -6.60 13.11 -11.23
CA GLY A 59 -5.73 14.06 -10.53
C GLY A 59 -6.03 14.19 -9.04
N LYS A 60 -6.61 13.16 -8.41
CA LYS A 60 -6.90 13.15 -6.98
C LYS A 60 -5.69 12.68 -6.18
N PHE A 61 -5.48 13.30 -5.03
CA PHE A 61 -4.51 12.91 -4.03
C PHE A 61 -4.82 11.51 -3.48
N LEU A 62 -3.80 10.65 -3.42
CA LEU A 62 -3.94 9.24 -3.06
C LEU A 62 -3.54 8.92 -1.62
N GLY A 63 -2.88 9.85 -0.92
CA GLY A 63 -2.38 9.65 0.44
C GLY A 63 -3.47 9.82 1.50
N ALA A 64 -3.21 9.28 2.69
CA ALA A 64 -4.08 9.46 3.86
C ALA A 64 -3.94 10.86 4.47
N HIS A 65 -2.73 11.41 4.50
CA HIS A 65 -2.42 12.72 5.09
C HIS A 65 -1.84 13.65 4.04
N ALA A 66 -2.35 14.88 3.98
CA ALA A 66 -1.82 15.91 3.11
C ALA A 66 -0.36 16.26 3.51
N PRO A 67 0.55 16.50 2.54
CA PRO A 67 1.89 16.99 2.83
C PRO A 67 1.86 18.34 3.58
N TYR A 68 2.93 18.64 4.32
CA TYR A 68 3.05 19.89 5.06
C TYR A 68 3.00 21.11 4.13
N GLY A 69 2.23 22.14 4.50
CA GLY A 69 1.92 23.28 3.63
C GLY A 69 0.75 23.06 2.66
N TYR A 70 0.15 21.88 2.64
CA TYR A 70 -1.00 21.56 1.79
C TYR A 70 -2.18 21.06 2.60
N THR A 71 -3.38 21.29 2.07
CA THR A 71 -4.61 20.64 2.53
C THR A 71 -5.30 19.98 1.35
N VAL A 72 -6.17 19.01 1.63
CA VAL A 72 -6.94 18.31 0.59
C VAL A 72 -8.33 18.94 0.53
N HIS A 73 -8.65 19.54 -0.60
CA HIS A 73 -9.99 20.07 -0.90
C HIS A 73 -10.51 19.39 -2.16
N ASP A 74 -11.70 18.78 -2.09
CA ASP A 74 -12.29 17.97 -3.16
C ASP A 74 -11.32 16.91 -3.76
N GLY A 75 -10.52 16.30 -2.88
CA GLY A 75 -9.54 15.29 -3.27
C GLY A 75 -8.34 15.84 -4.04
N LYS A 76 -8.17 17.15 -4.18
CA LYS A 76 -6.98 17.79 -4.75
C LYS A 76 -6.15 18.47 -3.67
N LEU A 77 -4.84 18.50 -3.86
CA LEU A 77 -3.95 19.26 -2.98
C LEU A 77 -4.06 20.74 -3.30
N ILE A 78 -4.39 21.55 -2.30
CA ILE A 78 -4.36 23.00 -2.35
C ILE A 78 -3.35 23.51 -1.32
N MET A 79 -2.69 24.64 -1.60
CA MET A 79 -1.80 25.27 -0.62
C MET A 79 -2.63 25.77 0.55
N ARG A 80 -2.10 25.63 1.77
CA ARG A 80 -2.71 26.24 2.96
C ARG A 80 -2.55 27.76 2.96
N ASP A 81 -3.37 28.40 3.75
CA ASP A 81 -3.50 29.85 3.89
C ASP A 81 -2.61 30.41 5.02
N ASP A 82 -1.75 29.57 5.61
CA ASP A 82 -0.99 29.85 6.82
C ASP A 82 0.53 29.99 6.56
N TYR A 83 1.29 30.23 7.64
CA TYR A 83 2.74 30.37 7.59
C TYR A 83 3.47 29.09 7.13
N THR A 84 2.80 27.93 7.15
CA THR A 84 3.42 26.64 6.81
C THR A 84 3.85 26.60 5.34
N VAL A 85 3.11 27.29 4.46
CA VAL A 85 3.48 27.43 3.04
C VAL A 85 4.78 28.20 2.85
N LYS A 86 5.00 29.25 3.65
CA LYS A 86 6.25 30.03 3.60
C LYS A 86 7.44 29.16 3.97
N ILE A 87 7.30 28.35 5.02
CA ILE A 87 8.34 27.41 5.45
C ILE A 87 8.60 26.36 4.37
N THR A 88 7.55 25.74 3.80
CA THR A 88 7.70 24.75 2.73
C THR A 88 8.45 25.33 1.53
N LYS A 89 8.15 26.56 1.11
CA LYS A 89 8.86 27.24 0.01
C LYS A 89 10.33 27.51 0.34
N GLN A 90 10.65 27.91 1.58
CA GLN A 90 12.02 28.13 2.02
C GLN A 90 12.84 26.83 1.99
N LEU A 91 12.30 25.74 2.54
CA LEU A 91 12.95 24.43 2.53
C LEU A 91 13.20 23.93 1.10
N GLN A 92 12.20 24.04 0.21
CA GLN A 92 12.35 23.69 -1.21
C GLN A 92 13.45 24.49 -1.92
N ALA A 93 13.62 25.77 -1.57
CA ALA A 93 14.67 26.60 -2.13
C ALA A 93 16.07 26.16 -1.67
N ILE A 94 16.21 25.81 -0.39
CA ILE A 94 17.46 25.29 0.19
C ILE A 94 17.84 23.96 -0.47
N ASP A 95 16.90 23.02 -0.57
CA ASP A 95 17.13 21.72 -1.21
C ASP A 95 17.60 21.88 -2.66
N LYS A 96 16.98 22.80 -3.42
CA LYS A 96 17.37 23.09 -4.80
C LYS A 96 18.79 23.64 -4.89
N GLN A 97 19.22 24.46 -3.94
CA GLN A 97 20.60 24.95 -3.87
C GLN A 97 21.58 23.82 -3.54
N ILE A 98 21.26 22.97 -2.57
CA ILE A 98 22.07 21.81 -2.19
C ILE A 98 22.25 20.87 -3.39
N GLN A 99 21.17 20.55 -4.10
CA GLN A 99 21.23 19.65 -5.26
C GLN A 99 22.14 20.22 -6.36
N LYS A 100 22.00 21.51 -6.67
CA LYS A 100 22.86 22.20 -7.65
C LYS A 100 24.35 22.10 -7.26
N GLN A 101 24.67 22.28 -5.97
CA GLN A 101 26.05 22.17 -5.50
C GLN A 101 26.57 20.73 -5.58
N MET A 102 25.73 19.72 -5.34
CA MET A 102 26.11 18.31 -5.49
C MET A 102 26.37 17.94 -6.95
N ASP A 103 25.53 18.41 -7.87
CA ASP A 103 25.66 18.12 -9.30
C ASP A 103 26.93 18.75 -9.89
N ILE A 104 27.25 19.98 -9.48
CA ILE A 104 28.52 20.64 -9.87
C ILE A 104 29.73 19.83 -9.38
N LYS A 105 29.70 19.34 -8.13
CA LYS A 105 30.80 18.53 -7.58
C LYS A 105 30.95 17.18 -8.27
N LYS A 106 29.84 16.55 -8.70
CA LYS A 106 29.87 15.29 -9.44
C LYS A 106 30.47 15.44 -10.84
N ASN A 107 30.24 16.57 -11.51
CA ASN A 107 30.76 16.81 -12.85
C ASN A 107 32.21 17.36 -12.86
N ALA A 108 32.79 17.61 -11.69
CA ALA A 108 34.17 18.07 -11.52
C ALA A 108 35.16 16.96 -11.11
N LEU A 109 34.66 15.72 -10.96
CA LEU A 109 35.40 14.48 -10.72
C LEU A 109 35.31 13.59 -11.95
#